data_AF-A0A850KJB0-F1
#
_entry.id   AF-A0A850KJB0-F1
#
_cell.length_a   1.000
_cell.length_b   1.000
_cell.length_c   1.000
_cell.angle_alpha   90.00
_cell.angle_beta   90.00
_cell.angle_gamma   90.00
#
_symmetry.space_group_name_H-M   'P 1'
#
loop_
_entity.id
_entity.type
_entity.pdbx_description
1 polymer ?
#
loop_
_entity_poly.entity_id
_entity_poly.type
_entity_poly.pdbx_seq_one_letter_code
_entity_poly.pdbx_strand_id
1 'polypeptide(L)'
;MEESLKVIGQRLVEIRRDMGATQKEFALKIGASIGTVQAYEYGKIPKGDVLKKLSELGYDLNWLFTGFGTMKISTLEMDIDVERKIAWNVAYYLCKRTNTSSDPKVFADVFLELHDWMVLNNRKPEEIRAPAEITAQVIDFATQRLNIR
;
A
#
# COMPACT_ATOMS: atom_id res chain seq x y z
N MET A 1 -5.01 -10.94 -24.54
CA MET A 1 -5.68 -11.27 -23.25
C MET A 1 -5.33 -12.68 -22.78
N GLU A 2 -5.33 -13.69 -23.64
CA GLU A 2 -4.99 -15.07 -23.26
C GLU A 2 -3.53 -15.22 -22.81
N GLU A 3 -2.60 -14.54 -23.49
CA GLU A 3 -1.18 -14.48 -23.10
C GLU A 3 -0.99 -13.90 -21.69
N SER A 4 -1.63 -12.77 -21.38
CA SER A 4 -1.49 -12.09 -20.08
C SER A 4 -2.02 -12.91 -18.91
N LEU A 5 -3.06 -13.71 -19.15
CA LEU A 5 -3.65 -14.60 -18.15
C LEU A 5 -2.70 -15.75 -17.79
N LYS A 6 -2.02 -16.31 -18.79
CA LYS A 6 -1.00 -17.35 -18.61
C LYS A 6 0.16 -16.86 -17.74
N VAL A 7 0.55 -15.60 -17.90
CA VAL A 7 1.60 -14.96 -17.09
C VAL A 7 1.17 -14.76 -15.63
N ILE A 8 -0.10 -14.49 -15.34
CA ILE A 8 -0.62 -14.43 -13.95
C ILE A 8 -0.59 -15.82 -13.31
N GLY A 9 -1.00 -16.85 -14.05
CA GLY A 9 -0.96 -18.24 -13.59
C GLY A 9 0.46 -18.69 -13.22
N GLN A 10 1.46 -18.31 -14.04
CA GLN A 10 2.87 -18.58 -13.74
C GLN A 10 3.36 -17.88 -12.46
N ARG A 11 2.97 -16.62 -12.23
CA ARG A 11 3.32 -15.91 -10.99
C ARG A 11 2.67 -16.51 -9.74
N LEU A 12 1.48 -17.12 -9.86
CA LEU A 12 0.91 -17.92 -8.77
C LEU A 12 1.72 -19.19 -8.49
N VAL A 13 2.25 -19.84 -9.53
CA VAL A 13 3.17 -20.98 -9.37
C VAL A 13 4.42 -20.53 -8.61
N GLU A 14 4.96 -19.35 -8.92
CA GLU A 14 6.11 -18.78 -8.21
C GLU A 14 5.80 -18.53 -6.72
N ILE A 15 4.68 -17.89 -6.41
CA ILE A 15 4.23 -17.69 -5.02
C ILE A 15 4.12 -19.03 -4.28
N ARG A 16 3.50 -20.04 -4.88
CA ARG A 16 3.38 -21.36 -4.26
C ARG A 16 4.75 -22.00 -3.99
N ARG A 17 5.70 -21.85 -4.91
CA ARG A 17 7.06 -22.41 -4.78
C ARG A 17 7.85 -21.67 -3.71
N ASP A 18 7.73 -20.36 -3.61
CA ASP A 18 8.31 -19.56 -2.52
C ASP A 18 7.78 -20.02 -1.14
N MET A 19 6.51 -20.44 -1.07
CA MET A 19 5.94 -21.05 0.13
C MET A 19 6.41 -22.49 0.41
N GLY A 20 7.21 -23.11 -0.47
CA GLY A 20 7.59 -24.52 -0.39
C GLY A 20 6.41 -25.49 -0.45
N ALA A 21 5.27 -25.08 -1.03
CA ALA A 21 4.01 -25.81 -0.91
C ALA A 21 3.68 -26.64 -2.16
N THR A 22 3.12 -27.82 -1.93
CA THR A 22 2.36 -28.58 -2.95
C THR A 22 1.09 -27.82 -3.34
N GLN A 23 0.47 -28.16 -4.47
CA GLN A 23 -0.82 -27.55 -4.87
C GLN A 23 -1.91 -27.77 -3.80
N LYS A 24 -1.88 -28.90 -3.10
CA LYS A 24 -2.83 -29.22 -2.01
C LYS A 24 -2.63 -28.33 -0.78
N GLU A 25 -1.38 -28.17 -0.34
CA GLU A 25 -1.06 -27.30 0.80
C GLU A 25 -1.33 -25.83 0.47
N PHE A 26 -1.02 -25.40 -0.75
CA PHE A 26 -1.30 -24.05 -1.19
C PHE A 26 -2.81 -23.76 -1.24
N ALA A 27 -3.60 -24.70 -1.77
CA ALA A 27 -5.06 -24.62 -1.75
C ALA A 27 -5.60 -24.43 -0.32
N LEU A 28 -5.07 -25.18 0.65
CA LEU A 28 -5.42 -25.04 2.06
C LEU A 28 -5.06 -23.64 2.60
N LYS A 29 -3.82 -23.16 2.33
CA LYS A 29 -3.33 -21.85 2.81
C LYS A 29 -4.16 -20.68 2.30
N ILE A 30 -4.60 -20.73 1.04
CA ILE A 30 -5.34 -19.64 0.40
C ILE A 30 -6.87 -19.80 0.46
N GLY A 31 -7.38 -20.86 1.12
CA GLY A 31 -8.81 -21.11 1.26
C GLY A 31 -9.51 -21.51 -0.04
N ALA A 32 -8.82 -22.22 -0.94
CA ALA A 32 -9.36 -22.68 -2.23
C ALA A 32 -9.37 -24.21 -2.33
N SER A 33 -10.08 -24.75 -3.33
CA SER A 33 -9.95 -26.17 -3.68
C SER A 33 -8.72 -26.42 -4.57
N ILE A 34 -8.22 -27.66 -4.58
CA ILE A 34 -7.07 -28.04 -5.43
C ILE A 34 -7.34 -27.76 -6.91
N GLY A 35 -8.53 -28.13 -7.40
CA GLY A 35 -8.92 -27.86 -8.79
C GLY A 35 -9.03 -26.37 -9.10
N THR A 36 -9.38 -25.55 -8.10
CA THR A 36 -9.39 -24.09 -8.24
C THR A 36 -7.97 -23.53 -8.37
N VAL A 37 -7.02 -24.02 -7.56
CA VAL A 37 -5.60 -23.67 -7.69
C VAL A 37 -5.06 -24.05 -9.07
N GLN A 38 -5.34 -25.26 -9.53
CA GLN A 38 -4.93 -25.71 -10.86
C GLN A 38 -5.49 -24.80 -11.95
N ALA A 39 -6.79 -24.48 -11.90
CA ALA A 39 -7.39 -23.56 -12.86
C ALA A 39 -6.68 -22.19 -12.85
N TYR A 40 -6.30 -21.68 -11.67
CA TYR A 40 -5.56 -20.42 -11.59
C TYR A 40 -4.16 -20.52 -12.20
N GLU A 41 -3.40 -21.57 -11.88
CA GLU A 41 -2.06 -21.79 -12.43
C GLU A 41 -2.08 -21.99 -13.96
N TYR A 42 -3.20 -22.48 -14.52
CA TYR A 42 -3.43 -22.59 -15.97
C TYR A 42 -3.97 -21.33 -16.64
N GLY A 43 -4.16 -20.23 -15.90
CA GLY A 43 -4.53 -18.92 -16.47
C GLY A 43 -5.92 -18.41 -16.12
N LYS A 44 -6.60 -18.98 -15.12
CA LYS A 44 -7.81 -18.37 -14.56
C LYS A 44 -7.44 -17.29 -13.54
N ILE A 45 -8.13 -16.15 -13.57
CA ILE A 45 -7.91 -15.08 -12.58
C ILE A 45 -8.40 -15.54 -11.20
N PRO A 46 -7.59 -15.36 -10.13
CA PRO A 46 -8.03 -15.59 -8.76
C PRO A 46 -9.19 -14.69 -8.35
N LYS A 47 -10.12 -15.24 -7.57
CA LYS A 47 -11.22 -14.45 -6.98
C LYS A 47 -10.72 -13.54 -5.86
N GLY A 48 -11.51 -12.50 -5.54
CA GLY A 48 -11.20 -11.50 -4.51
C GLY A 48 -10.78 -12.08 -3.16
N ASP A 49 -11.44 -13.13 -2.68
CA ASP A 49 -11.08 -13.76 -1.39
C ASP A 49 -9.68 -14.37 -1.41
N VAL A 50 -9.28 -14.97 -2.54
CA VAL A 50 -7.94 -15.55 -2.72
C VAL A 50 -6.91 -14.43 -2.82
N LEU A 51 -7.20 -13.35 -3.57
CA LEU A 51 -6.31 -12.19 -3.67
C LEU A 51 -6.09 -11.54 -2.31
N LYS A 52 -7.17 -11.34 -1.54
CA LYS A 52 -7.08 -10.85 -0.16
C LYS A 52 -6.19 -11.77 0.68
N LYS A 53 -6.38 -13.09 0.56
CA LYS A 53 -5.58 -14.05 1.34
C LYS A 53 -4.09 -14.03 0.97
N LEU A 54 -3.76 -13.87 -0.30
CA LEU A 54 -2.38 -13.71 -0.75
C LEU A 54 -1.73 -12.44 -0.19
N SER A 55 -2.47 -11.32 -0.19
CA SER A 55 -2.02 -10.08 0.42
C SER A 55 -1.79 -10.21 1.94
N GLU A 56 -2.69 -10.87 2.67
CA GLU A 56 -2.51 -11.19 4.10
C GLU A 56 -1.28 -12.06 4.37
N LEU A 57 -0.87 -12.88 3.40
CA LEU A 57 0.34 -13.72 3.47
C LEU A 57 1.61 -12.95 3.04
N GLY A 58 1.49 -11.65 2.77
CA GLY A 58 2.61 -10.76 2.46
C GLY A 58 3.00 -10.71 0.98
N TYR A 59 2.14 -11.16 0.06
CA TYR A 59 2.41 -11.09 -1.38
C TYR A 59 1.81 -9.84 -2.02
N ASP A 60 2.57 -9.23 -2.93
CA ASP A 60 2.17 -8.01 -3.61
C ASP A 60 1.26 -8.33 -4.82
N LEU A 61 0.05 -7.76 -4.80
CA LEU A 61 -0.92 -7.98 -5.87
C LEU A 61 -0.57 -7.23 -7.15
N ASN A 62 0.09 -6.07 -7.06
CA ASN A 62 0.56 -5.33 -8.22
C ASN A 62 1.62 -6.14 -8.98
N TRP A 63 2.57 -6.75 -8.27
CA TRP A 63 3.51 -7.70 -8.86
C TRP A 63 2.80 -8.91 -9.47
N LEU A 64 1.79 -9.47 -8.80
CA LEU A 64 1.02 -10.61 -9.32
C LEU A 64 0.31 -10.30 -10.66
N PHE A 65 -0.22 -9.09 -10.83
CA PHE A 65 -0.93 -8.70 -12.05
C PHE A 65 -0.01 -8.13 -13.13
N THR A 66 0.96 -7.31 -12.75
CA THR A 66 1.78 -6.53 -13.70
C THR A 66 3.20 -7.08 -13.91
N GLY A 67 3.78 -7.68 -12.88
CA GLY A 67 5.12 -8.27 -12.89
C GLY A 67 6.20 -7.26 -12.53
N PHE A 68 5.80 -6.01 -12.27
CA PHE A 68 6.68 -4.95 -11.79
C PHE A 68 6.76 -4.95 -10.26
N GLY A 69 7.93 -4.59 -9.74
CA GLY A 69 8.19 -4.58 -8.31
C GLY A 69 8.65 -5.94 -7.77
N THR A 70 8.41 -6.18 -6.48
CA THR A 70 8.82 -7.40 -5.78
C THR A 70 7.63 -8.31 -5.48
N MET A 71 7.87 -9.62 -5.48
CA MET A 71 6.82 -10.62 -5.20
C MET A 71 6.22 -10.48 -3.80
N LYS A 72 7.05 -10.14 -2.82
CA LYS A 72 6.62 -9.88 -1.44
C LYS A 72 6.52 -8.39 -1.21
N ILE A 73 5.49 -8.03 -0.46
CA ILE A 73 5.39 -6.71 0.16
C ILE A 73 6.58 -6.62 1.11
N SER A 74 7.47 -5.66 0.89
CA SER A 74 8.59 -5.50 1.80
C SER A 74 8.04 -5.13 3.19
N THR A 75 8.65 -5.64 4.26
CA THR A 75 8.25 -5.28 5.63
C THR A 75 8.31 -3.75 5.81
N LEU A 76 9.24 -3.10 5.12
CA LEU A 76 9.35 -1.65 5.01
C LEU A 76 8.11 -0.99 4.38
N GLU A 77 7.54 -1.53 3.28
CA GLU A 77 6.33 -0.97 2.65
C GLU A 77 5.07 -1.19 3.48
N MET A 78 4.97 -2.32 4.17
CA MET A 78 3.86 -2.62 5.07
C MET A 78 3.88 -1.68 6.29
N ASP A 79 5.07 -1.41 6.84
CA ASP A 79 5.25 -0.42 7.90
C ASP A 79 4.94 1.00 7.42
N ILE A 80 5.33 1.37 6.19
CA ILE A 80 5.02 2.69 5.62
C ILE A 80 3.49 2.91 5.51
N ASP A 81 2.72 1.94 5.04
CA ASP A 81 1.26 2.10 4.93
C ASP A 81 0.59 2.17 6.31
N VAL A 82 1.10 1.41 7.28
CA VAL A 82 0.65 1.48 8.69
C VAL A 82 0.98 2.84 9.30
N GLU A 83 2.20 3.36 9.13
CA GLU A 83 2.62 4.67 9.63
C GLU A 83 1.77 5.80 9.04
N ARG A 84 1.55 5.79 7.72
CA ARG A 84 0.69 6.76 7.02
C ARG A 84 -0.74 6.72 7.56
N LYS A 85 -1.30 5.52 7.74
CA LYS A 85 -2.65 5.34 8.28
C LYS A 85 -2.76 5.80 9.73
N ILE A 86 -1.74 5.57 10.55
CA ILE A 86 -1.66 6.07 11.92
C ILE A 86 -1.63 7.60 11.91
N ALA A 87 -0.72 8.20 11.13
CA ALA A 87 -0.58 9.65 10.98
C ALA A 87 -1.90 10.31 10.55
N TRP A 88 -2.57 9.74 9.54
CA TRP A 88 -3.87 10.20 9.07
C TRP A 88 -4.95 10.11 10.15
N ASN A 89 -5.07 8.96 10.83
CA ASN A 89 -6.08 8.78 11.89
C ASN A 89 -5.86 9.75 13.05
N VAL A 90 -4.60 9.95 13.46
CA VAL A 90 -4.24 10.91 14.50
C VAL A 90 -4.67 12.32 14.09
N ALA A 91 -4.31 12.77 12.88
CA ALA A 91 -4.70 14.08 12.38
C ALA A 91 -6.22 14.26 12.31
N TYR A 92 -6.94 13.27 11.78
CA TYR A 92 -8.40 13.26 11.72
C TYR A 92 -9.04 13.41 13.09
N TYR A 93 -8.65 12.57 14.06
CA TYR A 93 -9.26 12.58 15.39
C TYR A 93 -8.83 13.79 16.22
N LEU A 94 -7.63 14.34 15.99
CA LEU A 94 -7.23 15.62 16.57
C LEU A 94 -8.15 16.72 16.07
N CYS A 95 -8.28 16.91 14.75
CA CYS A 95 -9.15 17.94 14.17
C CYS A 95 -10.63 17.79 14.57
N LYS A 96 -11.10 16.56 14.75
CA LYS A 96 -12.48 16.29 15.20
C LYS A 96 -12.71 16.62 16.69
N ARG A 97 -11.67 16.51 17.52
CA ARG A 97 -11.75 16.72 18.98
C ARG A 97 -11.39 18.15 19.37
N THR A 98 -10.48 18.78 18.64
CA THR A 98 -10.28 20.22 18.71
C THR A 98 -11.46 20.86 17.97
N ASN A 99 -12.10 21.88 18.53
CA ASN A 99 -13.26 22.54 17.92
C ASN A 99 -12.84 23.44 16.74
N THR A 100 -12.11 22.87 15.78
CA THR A 100 -11.60 23.50 14.57
C THR A 100 -12.70 23.58 13.53
N SER A 101 -12.84 24.70 12.80
CA SER A 101 -13.84 24.86 11.74
C SER A 101 -13.56 24.03 10.47
N SER A 102 -12.38 23.40 10.39
CA SER A 102 -11.97 22.60 9.22
C SER A 102 -12.64 21.23 9.18
N ASP A 103 -12.95 20.76 7.97
CA ASP A 103 -13.39 19.38 7.76
C ASP A 103 -12.29 18.39 8.20
N PRO A 104 -12.58 17.42 9.09
CA PRO A 104 -11.55 16.52 9.62
C PRO A 104 -10.85 15.63 8.58
N LYS A 105 -11.52 15.28 7.46
CA LYS A 105 -10.88 14.51 6.40
C LYS A 105 -9.93 15.39 5.61
N VAL A 106 -10.38 16.57 5.21
CA VAL A 106 -9.54 17.56 4.51
C VAL A 106 -8.30 17.89 5.35
N PHE A 107 -8.46 18.05 6.67
CA PHE A 107 -7.35 18.24 7.58
C PHE A 107 -6.36 17.07 7.56
N ALA A 108 -6.85 15.84 7.67
CA ALA A 108 -6.00 14.66 7.70
C ALA A 108 -5.26 14.44 6.38
N ASP A 109 -5.88 14.73 5.25
CA ASP A 109 -5.26 14.62 3.92
C ASP A 109 -4.12 15.63 3.77
N VAL A 110 -4.36 16.91 4.08
CA VAL A 110 -3.33 17.96 4.03
C VAL A 110 -2.20 17.68 5.02
N PHE A 111 -2.53 17.19 6.22
CA PHE A 111 -1.53 16.78 7.21
C PHE A 111 -0.62 15.67 6.65
N LEU A 112 -1.21 14.65 6.01
CA LEU A 112 -0.45 13.53 5.46
C LEU A 112 0.46 13.99 4.31
N GLU A 113 -0.02 14.88 3.43
CA GLU A 113 0.80 15.48 2.37
C GLU A 113 2.01 16.25 2.94
N LEU A 114 1.79 17.06 3.98
CA LEU A 114 2.87 17.78 4.67
C LEU A 114 3.85 16.82 5.34
N HIS A 115 3.33 15.81 6.04
CA HIS A 115 4.11 14.77 6.69
C HIS A 115 5.01 14.05 5.68
N ASP A 116 4.46 13.63 4.55
CA ASP A 116 5.18 12.95 3.48
C ASP A 116 6.30 13.82 2.92
N TRP A 117 5.98 15.08 2.61
CA TRP A 117 6.98 16.03 2.13
C TRP A 117 8.10 16.22 3.14
N MET A 118 7.77 16.35 4.43
CA MET A 118 8.74 16.50 5.51
C MET A 118 9.63 15.27 5.65
N VAL A 119 9.06 14.06 5.64
CA VAL A 119 9.83 12.81 5.70
C VAL A 119 10.79 12.72 4.51
N LEU A 120 10.30 12.98 3.30
CA LEU A 120 11.13 12.97 2.09
C LEU A 120 12.23 14.02 2.15
N ASN A 121 11.94 15.22 2.63
CA ASN A 121 12.93 16.28 2.76
C ASN A 121 14.00 15.93 3.80
N ASN A 122 13.63 15.31 4.93
CA ASN A 122 14.55 14.90 5.99
C ASN A 122 15.41 13.68 5.62
N ARG A 123 14.97 12.84 4.68
CA ARG A 123 15.76 11.70 4.17
C ARG A 123 16.88 12.12 3.22
N LYS A 124 16.83 13.34 2.68
CA LYS A 124 17.86 13.86 1.79
C LYS A 124 19.15 14.18 2.57
N PRO A 125 20.33 14.09 1.93
CA PRO A 125 21.55 14.69 2.45
C PRO A 125 21.34 16.16 2.81
N GLU A 126 22.04 16.62 3.85
CA GLU A 126 21.85 17.95 4.45
C GLU A 126 22.02 19.08 3.41
N GLU A 127 22.94 18.89 2.46
CA GLU A 127 23.28 19.88 1.43
C GLU A 127 22.15 20.13 0.42
N ILE A 128 21.23 19.17 0.27
CA ILE A 128 20.11 19.25 -0.68
C ILE A 128 18.74 19.27 0.02
N ARG A 129 18.73 19.32 1.35
CA ARG A 129 17.52 19.48 2.15
C ARG A 129 16.97 20.90 1.95
N ALA A 130 15.66 21.02 1.81
CA ALA A 130 15.02 22.33 1.71
C ALA A 130 15.27 23.13 3.01
N PRO A 131 15.71 24.39 2.91
CA PRO A 131 15.97 25.22 4.07
C PRO A 131 14.68 25.53 4.84
N ALA A 132 14.82 26.02 6.07
CA ALA A 132 13.70 26.30 6.96
C ALA A 132 12.65 27.23 6.32
N GLU A 133 13.09 28.19 5.52
CA GLU A 133 12.20 29.15 4.86
C GLU A 133 11.31 28.50 3.80
N ILE A 134 11.86 27.58 3.00
CA ILE A 134 11.06 26.78 2.05
C ILE A 134 10.09 25.87 2.80
N THR A 135 10.53 25.30 3.93
CA THR A 135 9.65 24.48 4.79
C THR A 135 8.46 25.31 5.29
N ALA A 136 8.69 26.54 5.75
CA ALA A 136 7.62 27.44 6.18
C ALA A 136 6.64 27.77 5.03
N GLN A 137 7.15 28.09 3.84
CA GLN A 137 6.31 28.37 2.66
C GLN A 137 5.42 27.18 2.28
N VAL A 138 5.94 25.95 2.38
CA VAL A 138 5.16 24.73 2.11
C VAL A 138 4.05 24.55 3.14
N ILE A 139 4.33 24.80 4.43
CA ILE A 139 3.34 24.76 5.51
C ILE A 139 2.26 25.82 5.30
N ASP A 140 2.64 27.05 4.96
CA ASP A 140 1.70 28.15 4.72
C ASP A 140 0.77 27.83 3.55
N PHE A 141 1.33 27.32 2.44
CA PHE A 141 0.55 26.90 1.28
C PHE A 141 -0.44 25.78 1.61
N ALA A 142 -0.01 24.78 2.37
CA ALA A 142 -0.89 23.71 2.82
C ALA A 142 -1.99 24.24 3.76
N THR A 143 -1.67 25.19 4.64
CA THR A 143 -2.62 25.78 5.59
C THR A 143 -3.69 26.60 4.87
N GLN A 144 -3.36 27.29 3.78
CA GLN A 144 -4.36 27.99 2.95
C GLN A 144 -5.45 27.05 2.40
N ARG A 145 -5.11 25.77 2.14
CA ARG A 145 -6.07 24.76 1.69
C ARG A 145 -7.02 24.29 2.78
N LEU A 146 -6.69 24.51 4.05
CA LEU A 146 -7.52 24.15 5.19
C LEU A 146 -8.65 25.14 5.48
N ASN A 147 -8.65 26.31 4.81
CA ASN A 147 -9.68 27.35 4.79
C ASN A 147 -10.61 27.32 6.02
N ILE A 148 -10.02 27.61 7.18
CA ILE A 148 -10.75 28.12 8.33
C ILE A 148 -11.25 29.50 7.90
N ARG A 149 -12.50 29.56 7.43
CA ARG A 149 -13.29 30.81 7.38
C ARG A 149 -14.05 30.96 8.69
#